data_AF-A0A3B8MGK9-F1
#
_entry.id   AF-A0A3B8MGK9-F1
#
_cell.length_a   1.000
_cell.length_b   1.000
_cell.length_c   1.000
_cell.angle_alpha   90.00
_cell.angle_beta   90.00
_cell.angle_gamma   90.00
#
_symmetry.space_group_name_H-M   'P 1'
#
loop_
_entity.id
_entity.type
_entity.pdbx_description
1 polymer ?
#
loop_
_entity_poly.entity_id
_entity_poly.type
_entity_poly.pdbx_seq_one_letter_code
_entity_poly.pdbx_strand_id
1 'polypeptide(L)'
;MAAAACLSTNHLLWTYRSLFGKTPHQEVVEQRLQRAAELFRSAELSIRQVCYEVEFESPGSFSSLFKKHLGALPRAFRQSE
;
A
#
# COMPACT_ATOMS: atom_id res chain seq x y z
N MET A 1 -0.53 17.20 -37.82
CA MET A 1 -1.81 16.51 -37.53
C MET A 1 -1.61 15.65 -36.30
N ALA A 2 -2.05 16.13 -35.14
CA ALA A 2 -1.83 15.52 -33.83
C ALA A 2 -3.03 14.63 -33.46
N ALA A 3 -2.99 13.36 -33.85
CA ALA A 3 -4.05 12.38 -33.59
C ALA A 3 -3.50 11.14 -32.85
N ALA A 4 -2.59 11.33 -31.88
CA ALA A 4 -1.91 10.22 -31.18
C ALA A 4 -2.12 10.21 -29.64
N ALA A 5 -2.87 11.16 -29.07
CA ALA A 5 -2.92 11.34 -27.61
C ALA A 5 -4.30 11.13 -26.97
N CYS A 6 -5.25 10.51 -27.68
CA CYS A 6 -6.59 10.20 -27.16
C CYS A 6 -6.73 8.78 -26.57
N LEU A 7 -5.61 8.05 -26.34
CA LEU A 7 -5.60 6.91 -25.41
C LEU A 7 -5.58 7.46 -23.99
N SER A 8 -6.72 8.07 -23.67
CA SER A 8 -7.09 8.68 -22.40
C SER A 8 -6.66 7.79 -21.26
N THR A 9 -6.02 8.34 -20.23
CA THR A 9 -5.61 7.73 -18.96
C THR A 9 -6.60 6.68 -18.42
N ASN A 10 -7.89 6.84 -18.71
CA ASN A 10 -8.94 5.87 -18.41
C ASN A 10 -8.76 4.50 -19.07
N HIS A 11 -8.31 4.41 -20.32
CA HIS A 11 -8.08 3.13 -21.00
C HIS A 11 -6.91 2.37 -20.37
N LEU A 12 -5.85 3.09 -19.97
CA LEU A 12 -4.70 2.52 -19.24
C LEU A 12 -5.11 2.01 -17.85
N LEU A 13 -5.94 2.77 -17.13
CA LEU A 13 -6.49 2.35 -15.84
C LEU A 13 -7.44 1.15 -15.99
N TRP A 14 -8.21 1.08 -17.08
CA TRP A 14 -9.09 -0.06 -17.37
C TRP A 14 -8.31 -1.31 -17.76
N THR A 15 -7.32 -1.22 -18.65
CA THR A 15 -6.47 -2.37 -18.99
C THR A 15 -5.69 -2.86 -17.78
N TYR A 16 -5.19 -1.96 -16.92
CA TYR A 16 -4.52 -2.37 -15.68
C TYR A 16 -5.47 -3.11 -14.72
N ARG A 17 -6.69 -2.58 -14.50
CA ARG A 17 -7.71 -3.27 -13.68
C ARG A 17 -8.17 -4.59 -14.29
N SER A 18 -8.24 -4.68 -15.61
CA SER A 18 -8.65 -5.89 -16.34
C SER A 18 -7.56 -6.98 -16.29
N LEU A 19 -6.29 -6.58 -16.33
CA LEU A 19 -5.14 -7.49 -16.29
C LEU A 19 -4.78 -7.93 -14.86
N PHE A 20 -4.88 -7.04 -13.87
CA PHE A 20 -4.43 -7.29 -12.49
C PHE A 20 -5.57 -7.44 -11.47
N GLY A 21 -6.82 -7.16 -11.85
CA GLY A 21 -7.97 -7.18 -10.93
C GLY A 21 -7.94 -6.09 -9.85
N LYS A 22 -6.88 -5.26 -9.84
CA LYS A 22 -6.57 -4.25 -8.83
C LYS A 22 -6.19 -2.93 -9.49
N THR A 23 -6.34 -1.83 -8.77
CA THR A 23 -5.88 -0.53 -9.26
C THR A 23 -4.37 -0.36 -9.03
N PRO A 24 -3.66 0.44 -9.84
CA PRO A 24 -2.23 0.72 -9.61
C PRO A 24 -1.97 1.26 -8.20
N HIS A 25 -2.92 2.04 -7.68
CA HIS A 25 -2.89 2.55 -6.32
C HIS A 25 -2.92 1.43 -5.26
N GLN A 26 -3.65 0.33 -5.49
CA GLN A 26 -3.69 -0.81 -4.56
C GLN A 26 -2.34 -1.54 -4.53
N GLU A 27 -1.70 -1.72 -5.69
CA GLU A 27 -0.38 -2.36 -5.77
C GLU A 27 0.71 -1.54 -5.06
N VAL A 28 0.70 -0.21 -5.21
CA VAL A 28 1.63 0.67 -4.45
C VAL A 28 1.35 0.59 -2.95
N VAL A 29 0.08 0.58 -2.54
CA VAL A 29 -0.31 0.39 -1.14
C VAL A 29 0.19 -0.96 -0.61
N GLU A 30 0.06 -2.03 -1.38
CA GLU A 30 0.56 -3.36 -1.00
C GLU A 30 2.07 -3.37 -0.79
N GLN A 31 2.84 -2.78 -1.71
CA GLN A 31 4.30 -2.68 -1.53
C GLN A 31 4.67 -1.83 -0.32
N ARG A 32 3.97 -0.71 -0.07
CA ARG A 32 4.17 0.11 1.14
C ARG A 32 3.88 -0.67 2.43
N LEU A 33 2.84 -1.49 2.44
CA LEU A 33 2.50 -2.33 3.60
C LEU A 33 3.53 -3.45 3.83
N GLN A 34 4.04 -4.07 2.76
CA GLN A 34 5.15 -5.02 2.87
C GLN A 34 6.39 -4.36 3.45
N ARG A 35 6.74 -3.15 2.97
CA ARG A 35 7.86 -2.38 3.52
C ARG A 35 7.66 -2.05 5.00
N ALA A 36 6.44 -1.70 5.41
CA ALA A 36 6.12 -1.50 6.82
C ALA A 36 6.39 -2.76 7.67
N ALA A 37 6.06 -3.95 7.16
CA ALA A 37 6.31 -5.22 7.84
C ALA A 37 7.81 -5.57 7.93
N GLU A 38 8.62 -5.14 6.97
CA GLU A 38 10.08 -5.22 7.09
C GLU A 38 10.60 -4.27 8.16
N LEU A 39 10.11 -3.01 8.18
CA LEU A 39 10.51 -2.02 9.18
C LEU A 39 10.18 -2.45 10.61
N PHE A 40 9.03 -3.11 10.82
CA PHE A 40 8.70 -3.68 12.13
C PHE A 40 9.65 -4.79 12.59
N ARG A 41 10.27 -5.52 11.65
CA ARG A 41 11.24 -6.58 11.96
C ARG A 41 12.67 -6.05 12.12
N SER A 42 13.02 -4.99 11.39
CA SER A 42 14.39 -4.46 11.38
C SER A 42 14.62 -3.33 12.38
N ALA A 43 13.58 -2.64 12.82
CA ALA A 43 13.72 -1.42 13.61
C ALA A 43 12.72 -1.36 14.76
N GLU A 44 13.13 -0.80 15.90
CA GLU A 44 12.29 -0.58 17.09
C GLU A 44 11.24 0.55 16.89
N LEU A 45 10.96 0.91 15.64
CA LEU A 45 10.06 2.00 15.27
C LEU A 45 8.64 1.72 15.77
N SER A 46 8.03 2.75 16.34
CA SER A 46 6.61 2.74 16.71
C SER A 46 5.74 2.60 15.47
N ILE A 47 4.53 2.05 15.64
CA ILE A 47 3.51 1.94 14.58
C ILE A 47 3.26 3.29 13.91
N ARG A 48 3.35 4.38 14.68
CA ARG A 48 3.17 5.73 14.21
C ARG A 48 4.34 6.20 13.33
N GLN A 49 5.58 5.89 13.69
CA GLN A 49 6.75 6.18 12.86
C GLN A 49 6.72 5.40 11.56
N VAL A 50 6.40 4.10 11.61
CA VAL A 50 6.28 3.26 10.41
C VAL A 50 5.19 3.80 9.48
N CYS A 51 4.05 4.24 10.02
CA CYS A 51 2.98 4.87 9.25
C CYS A 51 3.48 6.08 8.43
N TYR A 52 4.30 6.95 9.04
CA TYR A 52 4.85 8.11 8.34
C TYR A 52 5.96 7.73 7.34
N GLU A 53 6.80 6.74 7.67
CA GLU A 53 7.84 6.21 6.77
C GLU A 53 7.26 5.61 5.49
N VAL A 54 6.12 4.95 5.57
CA VAL A 54 5.44 4.38 4.40
C VAL A 54 4.43 5.33 3.76
N GLU A 55 4.57 6.64 4.05
CA GLU A 55 3.79 7.74 3.46
C GLU A 55 2.27 7.60 3.65
N PHE A 56 1.82 7.11 4.80
CA PHE A 56 0.42 7.15 5.17
C PHE A 56 0.12 8.37 6.04
N GLU A 57 -0.91 9.13 5.64
CA GLU A 57 -1.38 10.31 6.38
C GLU A 57 -2.02 9.95 7.73
N SER A 58 -2.62 8.76 7.84
CA SER A 58 -3.36 8.36 9.04
C SER A 58 -3.05 6.93 9.50
N PRO A 59 -2.68 6.74 10.79
CA PRO A 59 -2.48 5.43 11.39
C PRO A 59 -3.73 4.53 11.36
N GLY A 60 -4.94 5.12 11.34
CA GLY A 60 -6.19 4.36 11.29
C GLY A 60 -6.42 3.69 9.94
N SER A 61 -6.21 4.43 8.85
CA SER A 61 -6.26 3.90 7.48
C SER A 61 -5.17 2.87 7.26
N PHE A 62 -3.94 3.18 7.70
CA PHE A 62 -2.81 2.25 7.66
C PHE A 62 -3.13 0.94 8.38
N SER A 63 -3.61 0.99 9.64
CA SER A 63 -3.87 -0.23 10.42
C SER A 63 -4.95 -1.12 9.78
N SER A 64 -5.98 -0.50 9.20
CA SER A 64 -7.07 -1.23 8.52
C SER A 64 -6.57 -1.93 7.26
N LEU A 65 -5.76 -1.23 6.45
CA LEU A 65 -5.16 -1.77 5.24
C LEU A 65 -4.10 -2.84 5.57
N PHE A 66 -3.25 -2.59 6.56
CA PHE A 66 -2.25 -3.53 7.04
C PHE A 66 -2.91 -4.85 7.48
N LYS A 67 -3.98 -4.79 8.29
CA LYS A 67 -4.75 -5.99 8.66
C LYS A 67 -5.36 -6.68 7.43
N LYS A 68 -5.87 -5.93 6.47
CA LYS A 68 -6.49 -6.48 5.26
C LYS A 68 -5.49 -7.22 4.37
N HIS A 69 -4.26 -6.72 4.25
CA HIS A 69 -3.24 -7.29 3.35
C HIS A 69 -2.33 -8.31 4.04
N LEU A 70 -1.97 -8.10 5.31
CA LEU A 70 -1.05 -8.97 6.07
C LEU A 70 -1.76 -9.87 7.09
N GLY A 71 -3.10 -9.78 7.19
CA GLY A 71 -3.92 -10.65 8.05
C GLY A 71 -3.86 -10.33 9.55
N ALA A 72 -2.88 -9.54 10.01
CA ALA A 72 -2.68 -9.18 11.40
C ALA A 72 -2.55 -7.66 11.57
N LEU A 73 -2.88 -7.14 12.75
CA LEU A 73 -2.69 -5.73 13.07
C LEU A 73 -1.19 -5.43 13.28
N PRO A 74 -0.71 -4.21 12.94
CA PRO A 74 0.68 -3.80 13.18
C PRO A 74 1.12 -4.02 14.64
N ARG A 75 0.19 -3.77 15.58
CA ARG A 75 0.41 -3.97 17.01
C ARG A 75 0.57 -5.43 17.39
N ALA A 76 -0.18 -6.32 16.76
CA ALA A 76 -0.05 -7.76 16.96
C ALA A 76 1.27 -8.28 16.36
N PHE A 77 1.67 -7.74 15.21
CA PHE A 77 2.95 -8.05 14.55
C PHE A 77 4.16 -7.70 15.42
N ARG A 78 4.08 -6.60 16.18
CA ARG A 78 5.13 -6.20 17.13
C ARG A 78 5.12 -6.99 18.44
N GLN A 79 3.99 -7.58 18.83
CA GLN A 79 3.86 -8.35 20.07
C GLN A 79 4.17 -9.85 19.90
N SER A 80 4.32 -10.33 18.66
CA SER A 80 4.61 -11.72 18.36
C SER A 80 6.11 -12.06 18.32
N GLU A 81 6.97 -11.20 18.87
CA GLU A 81 8.39 -11.50 19.17
C GLU A 81 8.64 -11.55 20.68
#